data_AF-A0A8C9TQ62-F1
#
_entry.id   AF-A0A8C9TQ62-F1
#
_cell.length_a   1.000
_cell.length_b   1.000
_cell.length_c   1.000
_cell.angle_alpha   90.00
_cell.angle_beta   90.00
_cell.angle_gamma   90.00
#
_symmetry.space_group_name_H-M   'P 1'
#
loop_
_entity.id
_entity.type
_entity.pdbx_description
1 polymer ?
#
loop_
_entity_poly.entity_id
_entity_poly.type
_entity_poly.pdbx_seq_one_letter_code
_entity_poly.pdbx_strand_id
1 'polypeptide(L)'
;MISSLFYFTEDTVTQSTGDVMGYEGGSVALSCNFTLSSSTVSYTLFWYVQRPNDPPQYMLKKNSFDSGVHVSEELHGRFSANLNTSMKTVPLTIEDVQLCDSAVYYCALRPTATVTL
;
A
#
# COMPACT_ATOMS: atom_id res chain seq x y z
N MET A 1 31.80 -12.20 -25.90
CA MET A 1 30.59 -12.48 -25.11
C MET A 1 30.94 -12.38 -23.64
N ILE A 2 30.52 -11.32 -22.95
CA ILE A 2 30.34 -11.34 -21.50
C ILE A 2 29.13 -10.45 -21.22
N SER A 3 27.94 -11.04 -21.17
CA SER A 3 26.71 -10.38 -20.73
C SER A 3 26.51 -10.66 -19.25
N SER A 4 26.94 -9.74 -18.39
CA SER A 4 26.45 -9.72 -17.01
C SER A 4 25.21 -8.85 -16.98
N LEU A 5 24.04 -9.46 -17.17
CA LEU A 5 22.76 -8.83 -16.87
C LEU A 5 22.59 -8.82 -15.35
N PHE A 6 23.14 -7.80 -14.69
CA PHE A 6 22.68 -7.47 -13.34
C PHE A 6 21.32 -6.79 -13.48
N TYR A 7 20.25 -7.57 -13.32
CA TYR A 7 18.90 -7.03 -13.17
C TYR A 7 18.78 -6.42 -11.76
N PHE A 8 19.09 -5.13 -11.62
CA PHE A 8 18.65 -4.38 -10.45
C PHE A 8 17.16 -4.06 -10.65
N THR A 9 16.29 -4.75 -9.91
CA THR A 9 14.89 -4.34 -9.80
C THR A 9 14.80 -3.15 -8.87
N GLU A 10 14.18 -2.06 -9.30
CA GLU A 10 13.92 -0.93 -8.40
C GLU A 10 12.71 -1.23 -7.51
N ASP A 11 12.72 -0.60 -6.33
CA ASP A 11 11.58 -0.61 -5.42
C ASP A 11 10.45 0.24 -6.03
N THR A 12 9.30 -0.37 -6.32
CA THR A 12 8.16 0.36 -6.94
C THR A 12 6.82 -0.09 -6.38
N VAL A 13 5.79 0.72 -6.58
CA VAL A 13 4.39 0.38 -6.30
C VAL A 13 3.55 0.50 -7.57
N THR A 14 2.60 -0.42 -7.73
CA THR A 14 1.67 -0.46 -8.86
C THR A 14 0.25 -0.59 -8.32
N GLN A 15 -0.58 0.40 -8.66
CA GLN A 15 -2.01 0.40 -8.36
C GLN A 15 -2.82 0.24 -9.66
N SER A 16 -4.04 -0.28 -9.53
CA SER A 16 -5.01 -0.24 -10.62
C SER A 16 -5.26 1.22 -11.04
N THR A 17 -5.27 1.48 -12.34
CA THR A 17 -5.45 2.83 -12.91
C THR A 17 -6.92 3.22 -13.15
N GLY A 18 -7.86 2.32 -12.88
CA GLY A 18 -9.29 2.56 -13.06
C GLY A 18 -10.01 2.84 -11.75
N ASP A 19 -11.14 3.52 -11.85
CA ASP A 19 -12.05 3.76 -10.73
C ASP A 19 -12.61 2.44 -10.21
N VAL A 20 -12.66 2.30 -8.90
CA VAL A 20 -13.30 1.16 -8.24
C VAL A 20 -14.63 1.63 -7.68
N MET A 21 -15.72 1.06 -8.20
CA MET A 21 -17.06 1.38 -7.76
C MET A 21 -17.46 0.54 -6.55
N GLY A 22 -17.96 1.20 -5.52
CA GLY A 22 -18.56 0.58 -4.34
C GLY A 22 -20.03 0.98 -4.20
N TYR A 23 -20.80 0.18 -3.49
CA TYR A 23 -22.17 0.48 -3.08
C TYR A 23 -22.22 0.69 -1.57
N GLU A 24 -23.12 1.55 -1.12
CA GLU A 24 -23.30 1.85 0.30
C GLU A 24 -23.62 0.56 1.09
N GLY A 25 -22.99 0.39 2.25
CA GLY A 25 -23.05 -0.83 3.06
C GLY A 25 -22.28 -2.04 2.47
N GLY A 26 -21.66 -1.86 1.30
CA GLY A 26 -20.87 -2.88 0.62
C GLY A 26 -19.45 -3.01 1.12
N SER A 27 -18.65 -3.78 0.38
CA SER A 27 -17.21 -3.89 0.60
C SER A 27 -16.48 -3.67 -0.72
N VAL A 28 -15.37 -2.93 -0.66
CA VAL A 28 -14.49 -2.68 -1.81
C VAL A 28 -13.04 -2.96 -1.42
N ALA A 29 -12.27 -3.48 -2.38
CA ALA A 29 -10.85 -3.74 -2.21
C ALA A 29 -10.04 -2.99 -3.28
N LEU A 30 -9.11 -2.16 -2.84
CA LEU A 30 -8.20 -1.40 -3.67
C LEU A 30 -6.86 -2.14 -3.75
N SER A 31 -6.38 -2.39 -4.96
CA SER A 31 -5.14 -3.15 -5.17
C SER A 31 -3.91 -2.25 -4.98
N CYS A 32 -2.88 -2.81 -4.33
CA CYS A 32 -1.54 -2.23 -4.34
C CYS A 32 -0.52 -3.35 -4.38
N ASN A 33 0.18 -3.48 -5.50
CA ASN A 33 1.29 -4.40 -5.66
C ASN A 33 2.60 -3.64 -5.55
N PHE A 34 3.68 -4.34 -5.19
CA PHE A 34 4.99 -3.71 -5.08
C PHE A 34 6.11 -4.62 -5.59
N THR A 35 7.18 -4.01 -6.10
CA THR A 35 8.44 -4.71 -6.38
C THR A 35 9.48 -4.26 -5.38
N LEU A 36 10.40 -5.16 -5.04
CA LEU A 36 11.52 -4.83 -4.18
C LEU A 36 12.83 -5.12 -4.91
N SER A 37 13.83 -4.29 -4.66
CA SER A 37 15.21 -4.56 -5.00
C SER A 37 15.74 -5.72 -4.17
N SER A 38 16.75 -6.41 -4.70
CA SER A 38 17.46 -7.48 -3.98
C SER A 38 18.15 -6.99 -2.70
N SER A 39 18.47 -5.69 -2.62
CA SER A 39 19.07 -5.05 -1.44
C SER A 39 18.06 -4.64 -0.37
N THR A 40 16.75 -4.69 -0.65
CA THR A 40 15.73 -4.21 0.29
C THR A 40 15.46 -5.26 1.35
N VAL A 41 16.11 -5.11 2.50
CA VAL A 41 15.97 -6.01 3.65
C VAL A 41 14.70 -5.70 4.44
N SER A 42 14.25 -4.44 4.43
CA SER A 42 13.05 -4.03 5.14
C SER A 42 12.31 -2.89 4.46
N TYR A 43 11.01 -2.81 4.68
CA TYR A 43 10.16 -1.83 4.04
C TYR A 43 8.90 -1.53 4.84
N THR A 44 8.34 -0.35 4.60
CA THR A 44 7.03 0.05 5.09
C THR A 44 6.13 0.39 3.92
N LEU A 45 4.92 -0.15 3.90
CA LEU A 45 3.87 0.24 2.98
C LEU A 45 2.86 1.13 3.68
N PHE A 46 2.38 2.13 2.96
CA PHE A 46 1.46 3.15 3.44
C PHE A 46 0.24 3.21 2.56
N TRP A 47 -0.89 3.53 3.18
CA TRP A 47 -2.07 4.03 2.48
C TRP A 47 -2.32 5.48 2.90
N TYR A 48 -2.67 6.30 1.93
CA TYR A 48 -3.10 7.68 2.08
C TYR A 48 -4.47 7.86 1.45
N VAL A 49 -5.30 8.73 2.03
CA VAL A 49 -6.55 9.19 1.42
C VAL A 49 -6.40 10.64 1.02
N GLN A 50 -6.85 10.98 -0.18
CA GLN A 50 -6.96 12.35 -0.66
C GLN A 50 -8.42 12.66 -0.94
N ARG A 51 -8.99 13.53 -0.11
CA ARG A 51 -10.33 14.09 -0.31
C ARG A 51 -10.26 15.31 -1.25
N PRO A 52 -11.38 15.71 -1.87
CA PRO A 52 -11.41 16.89 -2.73
C PRO A 52 -10.86 18.12 -2.00
N ASN A 53 -9.89 18.79 -2.63
CA ASN A 53 -9.19 20.00 -2.13
C ASN A 53 -8.23 19.79 -0.94
N ASP A 54 -8.04 18.56 -0.47
CA ASP A 54 -7.08 18.25 0.58
C ASP A 54 -5.78 17.65 0.00
N PRO A 55 -4.63 17.83 0.67
CA PRO A 55 -3.45 17.02 0.39
C PRO A 55 -3.68 15.55 0.83
N PRO A 56 -2.91 14.58 0.31
CA PRO A 56 -2.96 13.21 0.81
C PRO A 56 -2.70 13.13 2.31
N GLN A 57 -3.61 12.50 3.04
CA GLN A 57 -3.56 12.33 4.49
C GLN A 57 -3.26 10.87 4.84
N TYR A 58 -2.38 10.67 5.83
CA TYR A 58 -1.98 9.34 6.27
C TYR A 58 -3.18 8.56 6.83
N MET A 59 -3.35 7.32 6.38
CA MET A 59 -4.37 6.40 6.90
C MET A 59 -3.77 5.31 7.77
N LEU A 60 -2.90 4.49 7.20
CA LEU A 60 -2.35 3.32 7.87
C LEU A 60 -1.03 2.89 7.24
N LYS A 61 -0.28 2.07 7.98
CA LYS A 61 0.94 1.44 7.48
C LYS A 61 1.08 -0.02 7.90
N LYS A 62 1.86 -0.74 7.10
CA LYS A 62 2.33 -2.10 7.35
C LYS A 62 3.84 -2.18 7.20
N ASN A 63 4.52 -2.67 8.23
CA ASN A 63 5.96 -2.92 8.18
C ASN A 63 6.23 -4.38 7.77
N SER A 64 7.35 -4.62 7.09
CA SER A 64 7.74 -5.96 6.63
C SER A 64 8.07 -6.95 7.75
N PHE A 65 8.46 -6.47 8.93
CA PHE A 65 8.86 -7.30 10.08
C PHE A 65 7.84 -7.35 11.21
N ASP A 66 6.80 -6.53 11.12
CA ASP A 66 5.77 -6.45 12.16
C ASP A 66 4.50 -7.11 11.61
N SER A 67 3.97 -8.09 12.34
CA SER A 67 2.67 -8.66 12.02
C SER A 67 1.52 -7.68 12.36
N GLY A 68 1.79 -6.66 13.18
CA GLY A 68 0.84 -5.63 13.58
C GLY A 68 0.40 -4.71 12.44
N VAL A 69 -0.86 -4.23 12.48
CA VAL A 69 -1.31 -3.07 11.70
C VAL A 69 -1.07 -1.83 12.55
N HIS A 70 -0.37 -0.82 12.02
CA HIS A 70 -0.30 0.50 12.67
C HIS A 70 -1.31 1.41 11.98
N VAL A 71 -2.54 1.43 12.49
CA VAL A 71 -3.66 2.22 11.96
C VAL A 71 -3.64 3.62 12.60
N SER A 72 -4.01 4.68 11.87
CA SER A 72 -4.36 5.95 12.51
C SER A 72 -5.67 5.80 13.31
N GLU A 73 -5.77 6.44 14.47
CA GLU A 73 -6.93 6.37 15.37
C GLU A 73 -8.29 6.68 14.69
N GLU A 74 -8.32 7.43 13.59
CA GLU A 74 -9.53 7.82 12.85
C GLU A 74 -10.21 6.72 12.00
N LEU A 75 -9.58 5.56 11.79
CA LEU A 75 -10.04 4.58 10.78
C LEU A 75 -10.49 3.23 11.37
N HIS A 76 -10.76 3.18 12.66
CA HIS A 76 -11.06 1.95 13.38
C HIS A 76 -12.34 1.27 12.86
N GLY A 77 -12.21 0.00 12.46
CA GLY A 77 -13.33 -0.92 12.22
C GLY A 77 -13.62 -1.24 10.76
N ARG A 78 -13.70 -0.23 9.89
CA ARG A 78 -14.13 -0.41 8.48
C ARG A 78 -12.97 -0.52 7.48
N PHE A 79 -11.82 0.07 7.79
CA PHE A 79 -10.66 0.08 6.91
C PHE A 79 -9.62 -0.92 7.39
N SER A 80 -9.14 -1.77 6.49
CA SER A 80 -8.06 -2.71 6.80
C SER A 80 -7.10 -2.87 5.63
N ALA A 81 -5.82 -3.10 5.92
CA ALA A 81 -4.85 -3.48 4.91
C ALA A 81 -3.99 -4.63 5.38
N ASN A 82 -3.96 -5.69 4.58
CA ASN A 82 -3.27 -6.93 4.91
C ASN A 82 -2.07 -7.12 3.97
N LEU A 83 -0.87 -7.04 4.53
CA LEU A 83 0.36 -7.25 3.79
C LEU A 83 0.54 -8.74 3.47
N ASN A 84 0.55 -9.07 2.18
CA ASN A 84 0.96 -10.38 1.70
C ASN A 84 2.37 -10.28 1.09
N THR A 85 3.36 -10.74 1.87
CA THR A 85 4.78 -10.67 1.50
C THR A 85 5.17 -11.64 0.38
N SER A 86 4.43 -12.74 0.23
CA SER A 86 4.64 -13.76 -0.80
C SER A 86 4.15 -13.26 -2.17
N MET A 87 2.94 -12.72 -2.21
CA MET A 87 2.34 -12.16 -3.43
C MET A 87 2.75 -10.72 -3.72
N LYS A 88 3.54 -10.10 -2.83
CA LYS A 88 3.99 -8.70 -2.93
C LYS A 88 2.83 -7.72 -3.15
N THR A 89 1.82 -7.83 -2.27
CA THR A 89 0.62 -6.98 -2.33
C THR A 89 0.15 -6.53 -0.94
N VAL A 90 -0.53 -5.39 -0.87
CA VAL A 90 -1.11 -4.81 0.34
C VAL A 90 -2.47 -4.17 0.04
N PRO A 91 -3.50 -4.96 -0.32
CA PRO A 91 -4.80 -4.39 -0.63
C PRO A 91 -5.37 -3.61 0.56
N LEU A 92 -6.04 -2.50 0.27
CA LEU A 92 -6.88 -1.76 1.22
C LEU A 92 -8.32 -2.23 1.03
N THR A 93 -8.87 -2.85 2.07
CA THR A 93 -10.29 -3.22 2.13
C THR A 93 -11.04 -2.16 2.92
N ILE A 94 -12.16 -1.71 2.36
CA ILE A 94 -13.12 -0.82 3.00
C ILE A 94 -14.43 -1.61 3.11
N GLU A 95 -14.86 -1.88 4.34
CA GLU A 95 -16.13 -2.53 4.66
C GLU A 95 -17.17 -1.48 5.06
N ASP A 96 -18.45 -1.85 4.95
CA ASP A 96 -19.59 -0.95 5.23
C ASP A 96 -19.38 0.42 4.57
N VAL A 97 -19.14 0.41 3.25
CA VAL A 97 -18.79 1.61 2.47
C VAL A 97 -19.84 2.70 2.63
N GLN A 98 -19.40 3.93 2.82
CA GLN A 98 -20.24 5.12 2.98
C GLN A 98 -19.96 6.13 1.86
N LEU A 99 -20.92 7.01 1.57
CA LEU A 99 -20.75 8.07 0.57
C LEU A 99 -19.53 8.96 0.85
N CYS A 100 -19.23 9.21 2.14
CA CYS A 100 -18.07 9.99 2.58
C CYS A 100 -16.71 9.30 2.33
N ASP A 101 -16.69 8.02 1.98
CA ASP A 101 -15.47 7.29 1.65
C ASP A 101 -15.04 7.51 0.18
N SER A 102 -15.84 8.24 -0.61
CA SER A 102 -15.49 8.60 -1.99
C SER A 102 -14.31 9.58 -1.99
N ALA A 103 -13.14 9.07 -2.38
CA ALA A 103 -11.87 9.77 -2.37
C ALA A 103 -10.85 9.06 -3.28
N VAL A 104 -9.69 9.68 -3.48
CA VAL A 104 -8.54 9.02 -4.12
C VAL A 104 -7.67 8.38 -3.05
N TYR A 105 -7.29 7.12 -3.26
CA TYR A 105 -6.48 6.37 -2.31
C TYR A 105 -5.12 6.03 -2.91
N TYR A 106 -4.05 6.49 -2.25
CA TYR A 106 -2.68 6.29 -2.71
C TYR A 106 -1.96 5.26 -1.85
N CYS A 107 -1.30 4.32 -2.52
CA CYS A 107 -0.37 3.40 -1.90
C CYS A 107 1.06 3.89 -2.10
N ALA A 108 1.89 3.81 -1.07
CA ALA A 108 3.29 4.19 -1.14
C ALA A 108 4.20 3.18 -0.45
N LEU A 109 5.42 3.06 -0.96
CA LEU A 109 6.48 2.21 -0.42
C LEU A 109 7.64 3.06 0.06
N ARG A 110 8.08 2.84 1.30
CA ARG A 110 9.34 3.35 1.82
C ARG A 110 10.28 2.16 2.07
N PRO A 111 11.30 1.97 1.22
CA PRO A 111 12.33 0.97 1.48
C PRO A 111 13.29 1.48 2.56
N THR A 112 13.88 0.54 3.30
CA THR A 112 15.06 0.80 4.12
C THR A 112 16.21 0.02 3.51
N ALA A 113 17.17 0.74 2.92
CA ALA A 113 18.40 0.14 2.44
C ALA A 113 19.37 -0.06 3.60
N THR A 114 19.94 -1.25 3.72
CA THR A 114 21.08 -1.51 4.60
C THR A 114 22.33 -1.42 3.73
N VAL A 115 23.12 -0.35 3.89
CA VAL A 115 24.44 -0.28 3.24
C VAL A 115 25.36 -1.24 3.99
N THR A 116 25.65 -2.40 3.40
CA THR A 116 26.75 -3.25 3.85
C THR A 116 28.05 -2.64 3.35
N LEU A 117 28.82 -2.04 4.27
CA LEU A 117 30.19 -1.57 4.04
C LEU A 117 31.16 -2.75 3.92
#